data_AF-A0A350XTA7-F1
#
_entry.id   AF-A0A350XTA7-F1
#
_cell.length_a   1.000
_cell.length_b   1.000
_cell.length_c   1.000
_cell.angle_alpha   90.00
_cell.angle_beta   90.00
_cell.angle_gamma   90.00
#
_symmetry.space_group_name_H-M   'P 1'
#
loop_
_entity.id
_entity.type
_entity.pdbx_description
1 polymer ?
#
loop_
_entity_poly.entity_id
_entity_poly.type
_entity_poly.pdbx_seq_one_letter_code
_entity_poly.pdbx_strand_id
1 'polypeptide(L)'
;MDTPASHVVADTALADSIAVVERLHATCCEPGRSPRMEQLIATLAAARVTLSRGDDATAELAEAGAQVGWLEVACCSEKRLPLYTEILANLATAYRALDMHGH
;
A
#
# COMPACT_ATOMS: atom_id res chain seq x y z
N MET A 1 -0.61 8.13 -26.33
CA MET A 1 -0.33 6.76 -25.82
C MET A 1 0.74 6.91 -24.75
N ASP A 2 0.40 7.56 -23.64
CA ASP A 2 1.35 7.96 -22.58
C ASP A 2 1.16 7.11 -21.32
N THR A 3 0.80 5.85 -21.51
CA THR A 3 0.42 4.91 -20.45
C THR A 3 1.59 4.20 -19.73
N PRO A 4 2.88 4.15 -20.19
CA PRO A 4 3.88 3.33 -19.50
C PRO A 4 4.51 3.99 -18.27
N ALA A 5 4.71 5.31 -18.25
CA ALA A 5 5.47 5.95 -17.18
C ALA A 5 4.74 5.94 -15.84
N SER A 6 3.43 6.20 -15.85
CA SER A 6 2.61 6.37 -14.67
C SER A 6 2.32 5.05 -13.97
N HIS A 7 2.09 3.98 -14.74
CA HIS A 7 1.98 2.62 -14.21
C HIS A 7 3.30 2.13 -13.61
N VAL A 8 4.45 2.49 -14.18
CA VAL A 8 5.77 2.14 -13.61
C VAL A 8 5.99 2.84 -12.27
N VAL A 9 5.64 4.13 -12.16
CA VAL A 9 5.72 4.87 -10.88
C VAL A 9 4.76 4.26 -9.85
N ALA A 10 3.53 3.94 -10.24
CA ALA A 10 2.55 3.32 -9.35
C ALA A 10 3.00 1.92 -8.87
N ASP A 11 3.50 1.05 -9.76
CA ASP A 11 3.97 -0.29 -9.37
C ASP A 11 5.21 -0.20 -8.47
N THR A 12 6.13 0.74 -8.73
CA THR A 12 7.32 0.94 -7.88
C THR A 12 6.91 1.38 -6.48
N ALA A 13 6.06 2.40 -6.35
CA ALA A 13 5.58 2.87 -5.05
C ALA A 13 4.78 1.79 -4.30
N LEU A 14 4.05 0.94 -5.03
CA LEU A 14 3.32 -0.18 -4.45
C LEU A 14 4.25 -1.30 -3.97
N ALA A 15 5.32 -1.60 -4.70
CA ALA A 15 6.36 -2.53 -4.27
C ALA A 15 7.06 -2.03 -2.99
N ASP A 16 7.39 -0.74 -2.92
CA ASP A 16 7.96 -0.13 -1.72
C ASP A 16 7.00 -0.22 -0.52
N SER A 17 5.71 0.03 -0.75
CA SER A 17 4.67 -0.14 0.28
C SER A 17 4.64 -1.56 0.83
N ILE A 18 4.68 -2.58 -0.04
CA ILE A 18 4.70 -3.99 0.36
C ILE A 18 5.94 -4.29 1.20
N ALA A 19 7.12 -3.83 0.78
CA ALA A 19 8.37 -4.04 1.52
C ALA A 19 8.30 -3.43 2.94
N VAL A 20 7.70 -2.25 3.09
CA VAL A 20 7.53 -1.62 4.41
C VAL A 20 6.49 -2.38 5.26
N VAL A 21 5.40 -2.85 4.65
CA VAL A 21 4.41 -3.70 5.34
C VAL A 21 5.03 -5.02 5.83
N GLU A 22 5.89 -5.66 5.03
CA GLU A 22 6.61 -6.87 5.44
C GLU A 22 7.55 -6.60 6.62
N ARG A 23 8.28 -5.48 6.61
CA ARG A 23 9.10 -5.05 7.75
C ARG A 23 8.25 -4.80 8.99
N LEU A 24 7.13 -4.09 8.85
CA LEU A 24 6.20 -3.82 9.93
C LEU A 24 5.66 -5.13 10.52
N HIS A 25 5.24 -6.06 9.66
CA HIS A 25 4.75 -7.39 10.02
C HIS A 25 5.81 -8.17 10.81
N ALA A 26 7.06 -8.20 10.34
CA ALA A 26 8.17 -8.90 11.01
C ALA A 26 8.47 -8.36 12.42
N THR A 27 8.11 -7.09 12.70
CA THR A 27 8.29 -6.48 14.03
C THR A 27 7.06 -6.62 14.93
N CYS A 28 5.96 -7.20 14.45
CA CYS A 28 4.73 -7.37 15.22
C CYS A 28 4.90 -8.49 16.26
N CYS A 29 4.35 -8.31 17.47
CA CYS A 29 4.53 -9.21 18.61
C CYS A 29 3.72 -10.51 18.40
N GLU A 30 4.33 -11.70 18.39
CA GLU A 30 3.68 -12.99 18.05
C GLU A 30 3.16 -13.80 19.28
N PRO A 31 2.24 -14.80 19.14
CA PRO A 31 2.01 -15.66 17.96
C PRO A 31 0.58 -15.67 17.40
N GLY A 32 0.49 -15.62 16.06
CA GLY A 32 -0.75 -15.57 15.28
C GLY A 32 -0.85 -14.26 14.52
N ARG A 33 -0.22 -14.21 13.33
CA ARG A 33 -0.15 -13.06 12.42
C ARG A 33 -1.44 -12.25 12.41
N SER A 34 -1.32 -10.92 12.49
CA SER A 34 -2.49 -10.01 12.50
C SER A 34 -3.30 -10.23 11.22
N PRO A 35 -4.56 -10.71 11.29
CA PRO A 35 -5.39 -10.95 10.09
C PRO A 35 -5.57 -9.69 9.26
N ARG A 36 -5.51 -8.52 9.90
CA ARG A 36 -5.59 -7.22 9.24
C ARG A 36 -4.32 -6.86 8.47
N MET A 37 -3.17 -7.31 8.95
CA MET A 37 -1.92 -7.17 8.19
C MET A 37 -1.93 -8.06 6.96
N GLU A 38 -2.43 -9.28 7.09
CA GLU A 38 -2.61 -10.19 5.95
C GLU A 38 -3.61 -9.63 4.93
N GLN A 39 -4.70 -9.02 5.40
CA GLN A 39 -5.65 -8.33 4.55
C GLN A 39 -5.01 -7.16 3.79
N LEU A 40 -4.19 -6.34 4.47
CA LEU A 40 -3.44 -5.26 3.81
C LEU A 40 -2.50 -5.80 2.72
N ILE A 41 -1.73 -6.85 3.01
CA ILE A 41 -0.86 -7.49 2.02
C ILE A 41 -1.68 -7.99 0.82
N ALA A 42 -2.84 -8.61 1.07
CA ALA A 42 -3.71 -9.09 0.00
C ALA A 42 -4.27 -7.95 -0.85
N THR A 43 -4.70 -6.83 -0.24
CA THR A 43 -5.17 -5.65 -0.96
C THR A 43 -4.06 -5.03 -1.81
N LEU A 44 -2.83 -4.91 -1.29
CA LEU A 44 -1.69 -4.40 -2.07
C LEU A 44 -1.32 -5.33 -3.23
N ALA A 45 -1.41 -6.65 -3.02
CA ALA A 45 -1.18 -7.62 -4.10
C ALA A 45 -2.27 -7.54 -5.18
N ALA A 46 -3.54 -7.35 -4.78
CA ALA A 46 -4.64 -7.14 -5.73
C ALA A 46 -4.41 -5.89 -6.58
N ALA A 47 -4.02 -4.76 -5.95
CA ALA A 47 -3.68 -3.54 -6.67
C ALA A 47 -2.56 -3.76 -7.71
N ARG A 48 -1.52 -4.54 -7.39
CA ARG A 48 -0.47 -4.88 -8.38
C ARG A 48 -1.00 -5.70 -9.54
N VAL A 49 -1.86 -6.67 -9.27
CA VAL A 49 -2.49 -7.48 -10.32
C VAL A 49 -3.32 -6.60 -11.23
N THR A 50 -4.12 -5.68 -10.68
CA THR A 50 -4.91 -4.70 -11.43
C THR A 50 -4.00 -3.82 -12.30
N LEU A 51 -2.93 -3.24 -11.74
CA LEU A 51 -1.96 -2.44 -12.50
C LEU A 51 -1.25 -3.23 -13.60
N SER A 52 -0.89 -4.50 -13.34
CA SER A 52 -0.21 -5.35 -14.33
C SER A 52 -1.07 -5.67 -15.55
N ARG A 53 -2.40 -5.58 -15.40
CA ARG A 53 -3.37 -5.70 -16.49
C ARG A 53 -3.57 -4.39 -17.26
N GLY A 54 -3.01 -3.29 -16.74
CA GLY A 54 -3.21 -1.94 -17.26
C GLY A 54 -4.53 -1.31 -16.82
N ASP A 55 -5.16 -1.88 -15.78
CA ASP A 55 -6.42 -1.41 -15.22
C ASP A 55 -6.17 -0.39 -14.10
N ASP A 56 -7.20 0.41 -13.80
CA ASP A 56 -7.19 1.39 -12.70
C ASP A 56 -7.29 0.69 -11.34
N ALA A 57 -6.26 0.86 -10.50
CA ALA A 57 -6.16 0.30 -9.16
C ALA A 57 -6.48 1.32 -8.03
N THR A 58 -7.05 2.49 -8.35
CA THR A 58 -7.33 3.56 -7.39
C THR A 58 -8.23 3.10 -6.23
N ALA A 59 -9.18 2.21 -6.48
CA ALA A 59 -10.08 1.66 -5.46
C ALA A 59 -9.31 0.82 -4.43
N GLU A 60 -8.44 -0.08 -4.89
CA GLU A 60 -7.60 -0.91 -4.03
C GLU A 60 -6.59 -0.07 -3.23
N LEU A 61 -6.03 0.98 -3.84
CA LEU A 61 -5.13 1.91 -3.15
C LEU A 61 -5.85 2.70 -2.04
N ALA A 62 -7.09 3.14 -2.29
CA ALA A 62 -7.90 3.83 -1.29
C ALA A 62 -8.24 2.90 -0.10
N GLU A 63 -8.62 1.65 -0.41
CA GLU A 63 -8.89 0.62 0.60
C GLU A 63 -7.63 0.29 1.43
N ALA A 64 -6.46 0.13 0.79
CA ALA A 64 -5.20 -0.07 1.48
C ALA A 64 -4.88 1.09 2.43
N GLY A 65 -5.10 2.34 1.99
CA GLY A 65 -4.92 3.53 2.83
C GLY A 65 -5.81 3.51 4.08
N ALA A 66 -7.08 3.13 3.93
CA ALA A 66 -8.02 2.99 5.05
C ALA A 66 -7.56 1.92 6.06
N GLN A 67 -7.09 0.77 5.55
CA GLN A 67 -6.57 -0.32 6.40
C GLN A 67 -5.31 0.10 7.16
N VAL A 68 -4.40 0.85 6.53
CA VAL A 68 -3.20 1.39 7.19
C VAL A 68 -3.56 2.35 8.31
N GLY A 69 -4.49 3.29 8.07
CA GLY A 69 -4.96 4.22 9.10
C GLY A 69 -5.60 3.49 10.30
N TRP A 70 -6.34 2.41 10.04
CA TRP A 70 -6.86 1.57 11.11
C TRP A 70 -5.76 0.87 11.91
N LEU A 71 -4.76 0.30 11.22
CA LEU A 71 -3.63 -0.39 11.86
C LEU A 71 -2.79 0.56 12.71
N GLU A 72 -2.58 1.80 12.25
CA GLU A 72 -1.88 2.84 12.99
C GLU A 72 -2.58 3.12 14.34
N VAL A 73 -3.91 3.27 14.32
CA VAL A 73 -4.72 3.53 15.53
C VAL A 73 -4.77 2.31 16.46
N ALA A 74 -4.84 1.10 15.91
CA ALA A 74 -5.00 -0.11 16.72
C ALA A 74 -3.69 -0.66 17.26
N CYS A 75 -2.57 -0.40 16.60
CA CYS A 75 -1.25 -0.92 16.94
C CYS A 75 -0.34 0.24 17.38
N CYS A 76 -0.70 0.88 18.50
CA CYS A 76 -0.02 2.05 19.06
C CYS A 76 1.38 1.74 19.62
N SER A 77 2.36 1.53 18.75
CA SER A 77 3.77 1.62 19.12
C SER A 77 4.40 2.82 18.42
N GLU A 78 4.86 3.80 19.20
CA GLU A 78 5.57 4.99 18.68
C GLU A 78 6.74 4.61 17.76
N LYS A 79 7.37 3.45 18.00
CA LYS A 79 8.46 2.92 17.18
C LYS A 79 8.02 2.49 15.78
N ARG A 80 6.73 2.25 15.57
CA ARG A 80 6.14 1.79 14.29
C ARG A 80 5.49 2.92 13.50
N LEU A 81 5.21 4.06 14.12
CA LEU A 81 4.64 5.25 13.48
C LEU A 81 5.40 5.69 12.20
N PRO A 82 6.74 5.67 12.16
CA PRO A 82 7.47 6.00 10.95
C PRO A 82 7.16 5.04 9.78
N LEU A 83 6.95 3.75 10.07
CA LEU A 83 6.63 2.75 9.04
C LEU A 83 5.21 2.97 8.49
N TYR A 84 4.24 3.30 9.33
CA TYR A 84 2.89 3.66 8.87
C TYR A 84 2.90 4.91 7.98
N THR A 85 3.67 5.93 8.38
CA THR A 85 3.84 7.16 7.59
C THR A 85 4.46 6.87 6.23
N GLU A 86 5.49 6.01 6.19
CA GLU A 86 6.16 5.61 4.95
C GLU A 86 5.21 4.85 4.01
N ILE A 87 4.40 3.93 4.52
CA ILE A 87 3.37 3.23 3.73
C ILE A 87 2.38 4.24 3.13
N LEU A 88 1.83 5.15 3.94
CA LEU A 88 0.86 6.15 3.47
C LEU A 88 1.46 7.08 2.41
N ALA A 89 2.72 7.47 2.55
CA ALA A 89 3.42 8.31 1.56
C ALA A 89 3.58 7.58 0.21
N ASN A 90 3.92 6.29 0.24
CA ASN A 90 4.06 5.47 -0.96
C ASN A 90 2.68 5.25 -1.63
N LEU A 91 1.63 4.94 -0.86
CA LEU A 91 0.27 4.83 -1.39
C LEU A 91 -0.22 6.14 -2.02
N ALA A 92 0.05 7.28 -1.39
CA ALA A 92 -0.30 8.59 -1.95
C ALA A 92 0.48 8.91 -3.22
N THR A 93 1.69 8.38 -3.37
CA THR A 93 2.50 8.50 -4.60
C THR A 93 1.91 7.66 -5.72
N ALA A 94 1.55 6.40 -5.42
CA ALA A 94 0.89 5.51 -6.37
C ALA A 94 -0.45 6.11 -6.83
N TYR A 95 -1.27 6.60 -5.90
CA TYR A 95 -2.57 7.19 -6.21
C TYR A 95 -2.45 8.41 -7.12
N ARG A 96 -1.55 9.35 -6.80
CA ARG A 96 -1.30 10.55 -7.63
C ARG A 96 -0.78 10.20 -9.03
N ALA A 97 0.03 9.15 -9.15
CA ALA A 97 0.50 8.69 -10.44
C ALA A 97 -0.64 8.16 -11.33
N LEU A 98 -1.70 7.60 -10.76
CA LEU A 98 -2.87 7.14 -11.52
C LEU A 98 -3.86 8.28 -11.79
N ASP A 99 -4.14 9.10 -10.78
CA ASP A 99 -5.13 10.18 -10.84
C ASP A 99 -4.76 11.28 -11.85
N MET A 100 -3.47 11.66 -11.95
CA MET A 100 -3.03 12.70 -12.89
C MET A 100 -3.09 12.31 -14.39
N HIS A 101 -3.48 11.08 -14.72
CA HIS A 101 -3.58 10.61 -16.12
C HIS A 101 -4.95 10.03 -16.49
N GLY A 102 -5.95 10.15 -15.61
CA GLY A 102 -7.35 9.73 -15.84
C GLY A 102 -8.28 10.79 -16.43
N HIS A 103 -7.76 11.98 -16.77
CA HIS A 103 -8.53 13.10 -17.32
C HIS A 103 -7.99 13.63 -18.66
#